data_AF-A0A0L8GQ04-F1
#
_entry.id   AF-A0A0L8GQ04-F1
#
_cell.length_a   1.000
_cell.length_b   1.000
_cell.length_c   1.000
_cell.angle_alpha   90.00
_cell.angle_beta   90.00
_cell.angle_gamma   90.00
#
_symmetry.space_group_name_H-M   'P 1'
#
loop_
_entity.id
_entity.type
_entity.pdbx_description
1 polymer ?
#
loop_
_entity_poly.entity_id
_entity_poly.type
_entity_poly.pdbx_seq_one_letter_code
_entity_poly.pdbx_strand_id
1 'polypeptide(L)'
;MLLVKTRTIVMTVWRTGLTPRNIYKILLFFLIFSTMLYMMYFYHVSFAHKQYYARITVPERRLLLNTLQEFMKSMDAANLSYFLYSGSLLGTYRHHGLIPWDDDIDIMMNSSEKEVIKKALRKSSPLYELDIPETGHWKFYYTKMNNLLNYHHRWPFLDMFFFLENKTHIWDEVPSSAKTFTFLKKKLFPLRKRPFNHLMVNAPCNIEFCMNGYDPEECVASSYSHKNEKPLPFFKWVKVPCKDLLTRYAFVQRKQLKDGSWNETLVLNNTKVIHSIITEKYC
;
A
#
# COMPACT_ATOMS: atom_id res chain seq x y z
N MET A 1 -7.95 -94.94 12.92
CA MET A 1 -8.11 -94.36 11.58
C MET A 1 -8.63 -92.93 11.75
N LEU A 2 -7.82 -91.96 11.33
CA LEU A 2 -8.13 -90.52 11.14
C LEU A 2 -8.54 -89.65 12.35
N LEU A 3 -7.51 -89.04 12.95
CA LEU A 3 -7.46 -87.60 13.24
C LEU A 3 -7.86 -86.80 11.99
N VAL A 4 -8.70 -85.76 12.13
CA VAL A 4 -8.87 -84.52 11.33
C VAL A 4 -10.18 -83.89 11.87
N LYS A 5 -10.26 -82.65 12.40
CA LYS A 5 -10.06 -81.38 11.70
C LYS A 5 -10.00 -80.20 12.69
N THR A 6 -8.94 -79.41 12.54
CA THR A 6 -8.86 -77.93 12.62
C THR A 6 -9.24 -77.24 13.95
N ARG A 7 -8.27 -76.94 14.82
CA ARG A 7 -7.35 -75.77 14.74
C ARG A 7 -8.06 -74.44 14.42
N THR A 8 -8.23 -73.64 15.48
CA THR A 8 -7.58 -72.33 15.57
C THR A 8 -8.12 -71.23 14.63
N ILE A 9 -9.21 -70.58 15.05
CA ILE A 9 -9.45 -69.17 14.74
C ILE A 9 -8.47 -68.37 15.62
N VAL A 10 -7.19 -68.37 15.26
CA VAL A 10 -6.21 -67.46 15.86
C VAL A 10 -5.45 -66.83 14.71
N MET A 11 -5.47 -65.50 14.69
CA MET A 11 -4.60 -64.65 13.91
C MET A 11 -4.79 -64.70 12.39
N THR A 12 -5.84 -64.04 11.91
CA THR A 12 -5.75 -63.33 10.62
C THR A 12 -5.81 -61.84 10.88
N VAL A 13 -4.83 -61.34 11.64
CA VAL A 13 -4.52 -59.91 11.71
C VAL A 13 -3.03 -59.80 11.39
N TRP A 14 -2.68 -58.90 10.46
CA TRP A 14 -1.32 -58.51 10.06
C TRP A 14 -0.60 -59.41 9.02
N ARG A 15 -1.10 -59.38 7.78
CA ARG A 15 -0.32 -59.72 6.57
C ARG A 15 0.33 -58.50 5.91
N THR A 16 0.62 -57.45 6.68
CA THR A 16 1.51 -56.38 6.25
C THR A 16 2.86 -56.66 6.92
N GLY A 17 3.94 -56.88 6.18
CA GLY A 17 5.29 -57.15 6.72
C GLY A 17 5.93 -55.99 7.50
N LEU A 18 5.13 -55.14 8.13
CA LEU A 18 5.53 -54.00 8.93
C LEU A 18 5.64 -54.42 10.39
N THR A 19 6.86 -54.49 10.90
CA THR A 19 7.09 -54.66 12.34
C THR A 19 6.60 -53.41 13.10
N PRO A 20 6.22 -53.50 14.39
CA PRO A 20 5.90 -52.33 15.21
C PRO A 20 7.00 -51.24 15.18
N ARG A 21 8.26 -51.67 15.06
CA ARG A 21 9.42 -50.79 14.88
C ARG A 21 9.39 -50.03 13.55
N ASN A 22 8.93 -50.66 12.47
CA ASN A 22 8.74 -49.99 11.17
C ASN A 22 7.57 -49.00 11.22
N ILE A 23 6.48 -49.34 11.91
CA ILE A 23 5.33 -48.42 12.12
C ILE A 23 5.78 -47.17 12.90
N TYR A 24 6.53 -47.33 13.99
CA TYR A 24 7.07 -46.19 14.75
C TYR A 24 7.96 -45.29 13.90
N LYS A 25 8.86 -45.86 13.09
CA LYS A 25 9.73 -45.09 12.19
C LYS A 25 8.92 -44.29 11.16
N ILE A 26 7.87 -44.88 10.61
CA ILE A 26 6.97 -44.21 9.65
C ILE A 26 6.22 -43.06 10.33
N LEU A 27 5.63 -43.29 11.50
CA LEU A 27 4.93 -42.25 12.27
C LEU A 27 5.87 -41.11 12.68
N LEU A 28 7.09 -41.43 13.12
CA LEU A 28 8.11 -40.44 13.46
C LEU A 28 8.53 -39.62 12.22
N PHE A 29 8.69 -40.26 11.06
CA PHE A 29 8.97 -39.57 9.81
C PHE A 29 7.84 -38.59 9.43
N PHE A 30 6.58 -39.03 9.48
CA PHE A 30 5.44 -38.14 9.21
C PHE A 30 5.36 -36.98 10.20
N LEU A 31 5.62 -37.24 11.49
CA LEU A 31 5.65 -36.19 12.50
C LEU A 31 6.76 -35.17 12.19
N ILE A 32 8.00 -35.61 11.94
CA ILE A 32 9.12 -34.72 11.57
C ILE A 32 8.83 -33.96 10.28
N PHE A 33 8.29 -34.62 9.26
CA PHE A 33 7.97 -33.97 8.00
C PHE A 33 6.87 -32.91 8.17
N SER A 34 5.81 -33.24 8.92
CA SER A 34 4.72 -32.30 9.22
C SER A 34 5.19 -31.08 10.03
N THR A 35 6.09 -31.28 11.02
CA THR A 35 6.65 -30.18 11.80
C THR A 35 7.60 -29.33 10.96
N MET A 36 8.40 -29.93 10.08
CA MET A 36 9.23 -29.19 9.12
C MET A 36 8.38 -28.34 8.18
N LEU A 37 7.30 -28.89 7.61
CA LEU A 37 6.36 -28.14 6.78
C LEU A 37 5.71 -26.99 7.56
N TYR A 38 5.28 -27.23 8.80
CA TYR A 38 4.70 -26.21 9.66
C TYR A 38 5.70 -25.09 9.97
N MET A 39 6.95 -25.43 10.31
CA MET A 39 8.01 -24.45 10.57
C MET A 39 8.34 -23.64 9.32
N MET A 40 8.39 -24.27 8.15
CA MET A 40 8.62 -23.58 6.88
C MET A 40 7.48 -22.63 6.54
N TYR A 41 6.22 -23.06 6.74
CA TYR A 41 5.04 -22.23 6.61
C TYR A 41 5.06 -21.04 7.58
N PHE A 42 5.32 -21.29 8.86
CA PHE A 42 5.40 -20.24 9.88
C PHE A 42 6.51 -19.24 9.58
N TYR A 43 7.67 -19.71 9.14
CA TYR A 43 8.77 -18.84 8.73
C TYR A 43 8.37 -17.97 7.52
N HIS A 44 7.72 -18.56 6.52
CA HIS A 44 7.23 -17.84 5.35
C HIS A 44 6.21 -16.76 5.73
N VAL A 45 5.23 -17.09 6.57
CA VAL A 45 4.23 -16.12 7.08
C VAL A 45 4.91 -15.04 7.92
N SER A 46 5.80 -15.41 8.84
CA SER A 46 6.55 -14.44 9.66
C SER A 46 7.39 -13.49 8.80
N PHE A 47 8.06 -14.04 7.78
CA PHE A 47 8.84 -13.26 6.82
C PHE A 47 7.96 -12.29 6.01
N ALA A 48 6.80 -12.75 5.53
CA ALA A 48 5.81 -11.93 4.86
C ALA A 48 5.34 -10.77 5.74
N HIS A 49 4.91 -11.05 6.97
CA HIS A 49 4.42 -10.03 7.91
C HIS A 49 5.48 -8.98 8.28
N LYS A 50 6.77 -9.34 8.24
CA LYS A 50 7.89 -8.39 8.45
C LYS A 50 7.96 -7.32 7.37
N GLN A 51 7.52 -7.61 6.14
CA GLN A 51 7.53 -6.61 5.06
C GLN A 51 6.49 -5.51 5.26
N TYR A 52 5.47 -5.78 6.07
CA TYR A 52 4.42 -4.83 6.43
C TYR A 52 4.72 -4.06 7.70
N TYR A 53 5.96 -4.04 8.19
CA TYR A 53 6.33 -3.23 9.36
C TYR A 53 6.38 -1.76 8.94
N ALA A 54 6.02 -0.84 9.84
CA ALA A 54 6.18 0.58 9.57
C ALA A 54 7.63 0.88 9.17
N ARG A 55 7.82 1.45 7.98
CA ARG A 55 9.15 1.78 7.44
C ARG A 55 9.69 3.10 7.97
N ILE A 56 8.78 3.93 8.47
CA ILE A 56 9.06 5.28 8.95
C ILE A 56 8.69 5.39 10.42
N THR A 57 9.49 6.14 11.15
CA THR A 57 9.24 6.51 12.54
C THR A 57 8.11 7.54 12.64
N VAL A 58 7.57 7.73 13.85
CA VAL A 58 6.53 8.75 14.09
C VAL A 58 7.01 10.16 13.73
N PRO A 59 8.24 10.60 14.08
CA PRO A 59 8.76 11.90 13.66
C PRO A 59 8.89 12.04 12.14
N GLU A 60 9.38 11.02 11.44
CA GLU A 60 9.49 11.04 9.98
C GLU A 60 8.11 11.14 9.31
N ARG A 61 7.13 10.38 9.79
CA ARG A 61 5.74 10.48 9.33
C ARG A 61 5.15 11.87 9.56
N ARG A 62 5.38 12.46 10.73
CA ARG A 62 4.91 13.82 11.05
C ARG A 62 5.55 14.82 10.10
N LEU A 63 6.85 14.70 9.84
CA LEU A 63 7.55 15.58 8.93
C LEU A 63 7.00 15.47 7.50
N LEU A 64 6.78 14.25 7.01
CA LEU A 64 6.17 14.00 5.70
C LEU A 64 4.78 14.63 5.56
N LEU A 65 3.92 14.51 6.58
CA LEU A 65 2.61 15.16 6.59
C LEU A 65 2.70 16.69 6.68
N ASN A 66 3.66 17.24 7.43
CA ASN A 66 3.91 18.67 7.47
C ASN A 66 4.40 19.20 6.11
N THR A 67 5.22 18.43 5.39
CA THR A 67 5.64 18.76 4.02
C THR A 67 4.44 18.81 3.09
N LEU A 68 3.51 17.84 3.18
CA LEU A 68 2.25 17.89 2.42
C LEU A 68 1.42 19.13 2.78
N GLN A 69 1.33 19.48 4.07
CA GLN A 69 0.58 20.65 4.51
C GLN A 69 1.17 21.96 3.97
N GLU A 70 2.50 22.12 3.95
CA GLU A 70 3.15 23.30 3.38
C GLU A 70 2.96 23.37 1.85
N PHE A 71 3.06 22.22 1.17
CA PHE A 71 2.76 22.12 -0.25
C PHE A 71 1.32 22.57 -0.55
N MET A 72 0.34 22.06 0.21
CA MET A 72 -1.08 22.43 0.08
C MET A 72 -1.28 23.93 0.21
N LYS A 73 -0.65 24.54 1.22
CA LYS A 73 -0.70 25.99 1.44
C LYS A 73 -0.20 26.78 0.24
N SER A 74 0.87 26.30 -0.40
CA SER A 74 1.47 26.91 -1.59
C SER A 74 0.55 26.77 -2.81
N MET A 75 -0.14 25.63 -2.96
CA MET A 75 -1.10 25.40 -4.04
C MET A 75 -2.35 26.27 -3.88
N ASP A 76 -2.90 26.32 -2.67
CA ASP A 76 -4.08 27.14 -2.35
C ASP A 76 -3.78 28.64 -2.60
N ALA A 77 -2.61 29.13 -2.18
CA ALA A 77 -2.19 30.51 -2.40
C ALA A 77 -1.99 30.87 -3.88
N ALA A 78 -1.68 29.87 -4.72
CA ALA A 78 -1.49 30.04 -6.16
C ALA A 78 -2.73 29.67 -6.99
N ASN A 79 -3.83 29.27 -6.34
CA ASN A 79 -5.04 28.74 -6.99
C ASN A 79 -4.74 27.58 -7.96
N LEU A 80 -3.83 26.69 -7.56
CA LEU A 80 -3.42 25.51 -8.31
C LEU A 80 -4.09 24.26 -7.75
N SER A 81 -4.43 23.32 -8.62
CA SER A 81 -4.99 22.03 -8.22
C SER A 81 -3.96 20.91 -8.30
N TYR A 82 -4.07 19.98 -7.38
CA TYR A 82 -3.35 18.71 -7.35
C TYR A 82 -4.31 17.64 -6.85
N PHE A 83 -3.96 16.37 -7.02
CA PHE A 83 -4.67 15.26 -6.38
C PHE A 83 -3.72 14.14 -5.97
N LEU A 84 -4.12 13.36 -4.97
CA LEU A 84 -3.39 12.15 -4.54
C LEU A 84 -3.28 11.15 -5.68
N TYR A 85 -2.11 10.53 -5.80
CA TYR A 85 -1.80 9.57 -6.85
C TYR A 85 -1.26 8.26 -6.25
N SER A 86 -1.22 7.19 -7.05
CA SER A 86 -0.51 5.93 -6.74
C SER A 86 -0.85 5.35 -5.34
N GLY A 87 0.14 4.90 -4.59
CA GLY A 87 0.00 4.35 -3.23
C GLY A 87 -0.65 5.33 -2.26
N SER A 88 -0.46 6.63 -2.43
CA SER A 88 -1.10 7.65 -1.60
C SER A 88 -2.61 7.77 -1.85
N LEU A 89 -3.05 7.64 -3.11
CA LEU A 89 -4.46 7.57 -3.45
C LEU A 89 -5.10 6.31 -2.84
N LEU A 90 -4.41 5.17 -2.97
CA LEU A 90 -4.85 3.94 -2.33
C LEU A 90 -4.91 4.07 -0.80
N GLY A 91 -3.94 4.77 -0.20
CA GLY A 91 -3.90 5.04 1.23
C GLY A 91 -5.13 5.80 1.73
N THR A 92 -5.52 6.91 1.06
CA THR A 92 -6.75 7.63 1.46
C THR A 92 -7.98 6.74 1.33
N TYR A 93 -8.04 5.86 0.33
CA TYR A 93 -9.12 4.90 0.18
C TYR A 93 -9.12 3.83 1.28
N ARG A 94 -7.98 3.20 1.55
CA ARG A 94 -7.90 1.99 2.36
C ARG A 94 -7.71 2.26 3.84
N HIS A 95 -7.06 3.37 4.18
CA HIS A 95 -6.59 3.67 5.54
C HIS A 95 -6.98 5.07 6.04
N HIS A 96 -7.71 5.86 5.24
CA HIS A 96 -7.92 7.29 5.50
C HIS A 96 -6.60 8.03 5.78
N GLY A 97 -5.51 7.66 5.10
CA GLY A 97 -4.15 8.15 5.38
C GLY A 97 -3.08 7.40 4.61
N LEU A 98 -1.81 7.68 4.92
CA LEU A 98 -0.68 6.92 4.41
C LEU A 98 -0.87 5.42 4.63
N ILE A 99 -0.50 4.61 3.63
CA ILE A 99 -0.37 3.16 3.83
C ILE A 99 0.60 2.92 5.00
N PRO A 100 0.28 2.08 5.99
CA PRO A 100 1.07 2.00 7.22
C PRO A 100 2.54 1.63 7.03
N TRP A 101 2.84 0.93 5.94
CA TRP A 101 4.18 0.51 5.53
C TRP A 101 4.74 1.30 4.33
N ASP A 102 4.14 2.40 3.90
CA ASP A 102 4.76 3.32 2.93
C ASP A 102 5.72 4.32 3.59
N ASP A 103 6.59 4.90 2.78
CA ASP A 103 7.61 5.87 3.21
C ASP A 103 7.63 7.21 2.45
N ASP A 104 6.64 7.49 1.62
CA ASP A 104 6.52 8.70 0.79
C ASP A 104 5.04 9.11 0.55
N ILE A 105 4.83 10.22 -0.16
CA ILE A 105 3.52 10.71 -0.61
C ILE A 105 3.60 11.09 -2.09
N ASP A 106 2.72 10.52 -2.90
CA ASP A 106 2.60 10.81 -4.32
C ASP A 106 1.44 11.79 -4.59
N ILE A 107 1.74 12.83 -5.36
CA ILE A 107 0.76 13.80 -5.85
C ILE A 107 0.91 14.02 -7.35
N MET A 108 -0.20 14.31 -8.01
CA MET A 108 -0.28 14.49 -9.45
C MET A 108 -0.84 15.88 -9.80
N MET A 109 -0.23 16.52 -10.79
CA MET A 109 -0.47 17.93 -11.16
C MET A 109 -0.48 18.16 -12.67
N ASN A 110 -1.07 19.26 -13.15
CA ASN A 110 -1.11 19.54 -14.59
C ASN A 110 0.27 20.02 -15.08
N SER A 111 0.85 19.36 -16.09
CA SER A 111 2.16 19.73 -16.63
C SER A 111 2.18 21.16 -17.19
N SER A 112 1.06 21.63 -17.74
CA SER A 112 0.96 23.01 -18.26
C SER A 112 1.16 24.10 -17.20
N GLU A 113 1.04 23.76 -15.92
CA GLU A 113 1.16 24.69 -14.79
C GLU A 113 2.55 24.69 -14.12
N LYS A 114 3.51 23.89 -14.62
CA LYS A 114 4.84 23.68 -14.01
C LYS A 114 5.58 24.96 -13.61
N GLU A 115 5.59 25.99 -14.45
CA GLU A 115 6.29 27.24 -14.12
C GLU A 115 5.61 28.01 -12.97
N VAL A 116 4.27 27.97 -12.90
CA VAL A 116 3.52 28.58 -11.79
C VAL A 116 3.74 27.78 -10.51
N ILE A 117 3.70 26.45 -10.59
CA ILE A 117 3.98 25.52 -9.48
C ILE A 117 5.37 25.78 -8.90
N LYS A 118 6.39 25.82 -9.77
CA LYS A 118 7.78 26.12 -9.40
C LYS A 118 7.91 27.47 -8.70
N LYS A 119 7.25 28.51 -9.21
CA LYS A 119 7.23 29.84 -8.59
C LYS A 119 6.52 29.84 -7.24
N ALA A 120 5.42 29.10 -7.09
CA ALA A 120 4.68 28.97 -5.85
C ALA A 120 5.54 28.27 -4.77
N LEU A 121 6.14 27.12 -5.10
CA LEU A 121 6.94 26.36 -4.15
C LEU A 121 8.25 27.05 -3.76
N ARG A 122 8.89 27.80 -4.68
CA ARG A 122 10.07 28.62 -4.34
C ARG A 122 9.77 29.80 -3.41
N LYS A 123 8.49 30.18 -3.28
CA LYS A 123 8.01 31.21 -2.34
C LYS A 123 7.48 30.61 -1.03
N SER A 124 7.48 29.28 -0.90
CA SER A 124 7.08 28.62 0.34
C SER A 124 8.10 28.92 1.46
N SER A 125 7.82 28.42 2.67
CA SER A 125 8.73 28.57 3.80
C SER A 125 10.17 28.14 3.44
N PRO A 126 11.22 28.89 3.87
CA PRO A 126 12.62 28.58 3.59
C PRO A 126 13.10 27.26 4.24
N LEU A 127 12.23 26.62 5.04
CA LEU A 127 12.45 25.29 5.57
C LEU A 127 12.18 24.17 4.56
N TYR A 128 11.67 24.51 3.38
CA TYR A 128 11.35 23.55 2.33
C TYR A 128 12.03 23.94 1.01
N GLU A 129 12.39 22.93 0.23
CA GLU A 129 13.05 23.07 -1.06
C GLU A 129 12.33 22.23 -2.11
N LEU A 130 12.41 22.69 -3.36
CA LEU A 130 11.95 21.99 -4.54
C LEU A 130 13.17 21.53 -5.35
N ASP A 131 13.32 20.21 -5.51
CA ASP A 131 14.26 19.59 -6.43
C ASP A 131 13.55 19.27 -7.75
N ILE A 132 14.19 19.67 -8.84
CA ILE A 132 13.73 19.51 -10.22
C ILE A 132 14.85 18.76 -10.94
N PRO A 133 14.83 17.42 -10.93
CA PRO A 133 15.89 16.66 -11.55
C PRO A 133 15.78 16.70 -13.08
N GLU A 134 16.89 16.47 -13.78
CA GLU A 134 16.91 16.32 -15.24
C GLU A 134 16.10 15.11 -15.70
N THR A 135 16.05 14.06 -14.86
CA THR A 135 15.30 12.83 -15.10
C THR A 135 14.54 12.43 -13.84
N GLY A 136 13.32 11.92 -13.99
CA GLY A 136 12.47 11.50 -12.87
C GLY A 136 11.47 12.56 -12.42
N HIS A 137 10.95 12.39 -11.21
CA HIS A 137 9.86 13.20 -10.65
C HIS A 137 10.38 14.34 -9.80
N TRP A 138 9.64 15.45 -9.74
CA TRP A 138 10.02 16.56 -8.86
C TRP A 138 9.84 16.14 -7.41
N LYS A 139 10.67 16.68 -6.52
CA LYS A 139 10.65 16.35 -5.09
C LYS A 139 10.48 17.63 -4.29
N PHE A 140 9.51 17.66 -3.39
CA PHE A 140 9.34 18.75 -2.42
C PHE A 140 9.61 18.25 -1.00
N TYR A 141 10.56 18.85 -0.30
CA TYR A 141 11.11 18.24 0.93
C TYR A 141 11.56 19.27 1.96
N TYR A 142 11.69 18.80 3.21
CA TYR A 142 12.18 19.61 4.32
C TYR A 142 13.71 19.68 4.35
N THR A 143 14.28 20.87 4.49
CA THR A 143 15.70 21.13 4.26
C THR A 143 16.62 20.66 5.37
N LYS A 144 16.13 20.52 6.61
CA LYS A 144 16.97 20.15 7.77
C LYS A 144 17.09 18.64 7.99
N MET A 145 17.06 17.87 6.91
CA MET A 145 17.31 16.41 6.91
C MET A 145 18.69 16.10 6.33
N ASN A 146 19.17 14.87 6.52
CA ASN A 146 20.41 14.43 5.90
C ASN A 146 20.24 14.28 4.39
N ASN A 147 21.27 14.67 3.64
CA ASN A 147 21.31 14.46 2.19
C ASN A 147 21.29 12.96 1.89
N LEU A 148 20.58 12.59 0.82
CA LEU A 148 20.71 11.28 0.22
C LEU A 148 21.96 11.28 -0.67
N LEU A 149 22.74 10.19 -0.60
CA LEU A 149 23.95 10.09 -1.41
C LEU A 149 23.59 10.10 -2.90
N ASN A 150 24.22 10.98 -3.68
CA ASN A 150 24.00 11.19 -5.12
C ASN A 150 22.68 11.88 -5.50
N TYR A 151 21.95 12.46 -4.54
CA TYR A 151 20.73 13.21 -4.81
C TYR A 151 20.79 14.62 -4.21
N HIS A 152 20.14 15.57 -4.89
CA HIS A 152 20.02 16.94 -4.40
C HIS A 152 18.96 17.07 -3.30
N HIS A 153 17.92 16.24 -3.37
CA HIS A 153 16.85 16.22 -2.37
C HIS A 153 17.20 15.43 -1.11
N ARG A 154 16.35 15.62 -0.10
CA ARG A 154 16.43 14.93 1.20
C ARG A 154 15.13 14.20 1.45
N TRP A 155 15.21 13.09 2.17
CA TRP A 155 14.03 12.36 2.62
C TRP A 155 13.68 12.72 4.07
N PRO A 156 12.39 12.86 4.45
CA PRO A 156 11.17 12.62 3.64
C PRO A 156 10.82 13.72 2.63
N PHE A 157 10.23 13.32 1.51
CA PHE A 157 9.80 14.18 0.41
C PHE A 157 8.39 13.83 -0.09
N LEU A 158 7.78 14.74 -0.84
CA LEU A 158 6.63 14.46 -1.70
C LEU A 158 7.13 14.18 -3.11
N ASP A 159 6.62 13.11 -3.71
CA ASP A 159 6.82 12.80 -5.12
C ASP A 159 5.75 13.49 -5.96
N MET A 160 6.23 14.33 -6.88
CA MET A 160 5.38 15.16 -7.72
C MET A 160 5.40 14.65 -9.15
N PHE A 161 4.27 14.10 -9.56
CA PHE A 161 3.99 13.62 -10.89
C PHE A 161 3.21 14.65 -11.68
N PHE A 162 3.33 14.58 -13.01
CA PHE A 162 2.66 15.50 -13.91
C PHE A 162 1.85 14.74 -14.96
N PHE A 163 0.66 15.24 -15.26
CA PHE A 163 -0.17 14.74 -16.34
C PHE A 163 -0.25 15.74 -17.48
N LEU A 164 -0.41 15.21 -18.68
CA LEU A 164 -0.85 15.92 -19.87
C LEU A 164 -2.35 15.66 -20.06
N GLU A 165 -3.01 16.51 -20.85
CA GLU A 165 -4.44 16.39 -21.07
C GLU A 165 -4.89 16.86 -22.45
N ASN A 166 -6.04 16.33 -22.87
CA ASN A 166 -6.81 16.87 -23.98
C ASN A 166 -8.24 17.20 -23.51
N LYS A 167 -9.20 17.38 -24.44
CA LYS A 167 -10.58 17.70 -24.08
C LYS A 167 -11.28 16.64 -23.22
N THR A 168 -10.88 15.37 -23.30
CA THR A 168 -11.61 14.23 -22.73
C THR A 168 -10.80 13.40 -21.75
N HIS A 169 -9.47 13.35 -21.91
CA HIS A 169 -8.58 12.47 -21.15
C HIS A 169 -7.44 13.25 -20.49
N ILE A 170 -6.90 12.65 -19.43
CA ILE A 170 -5.57 12.94 -18.91
C ILE A 170 -4.70 11.69 -19.02
N TRP A 171 -3.39 11.85 -19.12
CA TRP A 171 -2.42 10.76 -19.06
C TRP A 171 -1.12 11.22 -18.42
N ASP A 172 -0.36 10.28 -17.86
CA ASP A 172 0.93 10.57 -17.24
C ASP A 172 1.89 11.16 -18.30
N GLU A 173 2.60 12.22 -17.94
CA GLU A 173 3.57 12.86 -18.83
C GLU A 173 4.70 11.90 -19.22
N VAL A 174 5.07 10.96 -18.35
CA VAL A 174 6.08 9.95 -18.62
C VAL A 174 5.49 8.89 -19.56
N PRO A 175 6.03 8.73 -20.79
CA PRO A 175 5.40 7.86 -21.80
C PRO A 175 5.25 6.39 -21.40
N SER A 176 6.18 5.85 -20.61
CA SER A 176 6.08 4.47 -20.10
C SER A 176 4.92 4.30 -19.12
N SER A 177 4.64 5.32 -18.31
CA SER A 177 3.55 5.34 -17.33
C SER A 177 2.21 5.65 -17.98
N ALA A 178 2.17 6.42 -19.07
CA ALA A 178 0.94 6.77 -19.78
C ALA A 178 0.12 5.55 -20.24
N LYS A 179 0.79 4.43 -20.56
CA LYS A 179 0.14 3.17 -20.98
C LYS A 179 -0.77 2.58 -19.92
N THR A 180 -0.39 2.73 -18.65
CA THR A 180 -1.22 2.27 -17.53
C THR A 180 -2.06 3.44 -17.02
N PHE A 181 -1.53 4.66 -17.01
CA PHE A 181 -2.19 5.83 -16.45
C PHE A 181 -2.75 6.74 -17.54
N THR A 182 -3.93 6.39 -18.03
CA THR A 182 -4.76 7.24 -18.90
C THR A 182 -6.20 7.19 -18.40
N PHE A 183 -6.80 8.35 -18.09
CA PHE A 183 -8.14 8.43 -17.50
C PHE A 183 -9.05 9.40 -18.22
N LEU A 184 -10.35 9.09 -18.18
CA LEU A 184 -11.40 10.02 -18.57
C LEU A 184 -11.51 11.16 -17.55
N LYS A 185 -11.43 12.41 -18.01
CA LYS A 185 -11.57 13.60 -17.15
C LYS A 185 -12.85 13.59 -16.30
N LYS A 186 -13.97 13.15 -16.90
CA LYS A 186 -15.28 13.07 -16.22
C LYS A 186 -15.33 12.08 -15.04
N LYS A 187 -14.38 11.14 -14.96
CA LYS A 187 -14.25 10.19 -13.85
C LYS A 187 -13.33 10.72 -12.75
N LEU A 188 -12.44 11.64 -13.10
CA LEU A 188 -11.48 12.21 -12.17
C LEU A 188 -11.98 13.52 -11.54
N PHE A 189 -12.56 14.40 -12.35
CA PHE A 189 -13.04 15.72 -11.95
C PHE A 189 -14.58 15.76 -11.77
N PRO A 190 -15.11 16.64 -10.91
CA PRO A 190 -14.38 17.56 -10.02
C PRO A 190 -13.65 16.80 -8.91
N LEU A 191 -12.55 17.35 -8.39
CA LEU A 191 -11.83 16.71 -7.28
C LEU A 191 -12.67 16.72 -6.00
N ARG A 192 -12.42 15.76 -5.11
CA ARG A 192 -13.09 15.64 -3.81
C ARG A 192 -12.07 15.68 -2.69
N LYS A 193 -12.43 16.28 -1.56
CA LYS A 193 -11.62 16.23 -0.33
C LYS A 193 -11.84 14.87 0.34
N ARG A 194 -10.75 14.18 0.68
CA ARG A 194 -10.76 12.91 1.39
C ARG A 194 -9.81 12.94 2.59
N PRO A 195 -10.08 12.16 3.65
CA PRO A 195 -9.20 12.10 4.81
C PRO A 195 -7.86 11.48 4.43
N PHE A 196 -6.80 12.10 4.90
CA PHE A 196 -5.45 11.58 4.80
C PHE A 196 -4.69 11.89 6.10
N ASN A 197 -4.70 10.92 7.02
CA ASN A 197 -4.36 11.10 8.42
C ASN A 197 -5.18 12.24 9.04
N HIS A 198 -4.54 13.33 9.47
CA HIS A 198 -5.21 14.49 10.07
C HIS A 198 -5.53 15.59 9.05
N LEU A 199 -5.26 15.38 7.77
CA LEU A 199 -5.47 16.34 6.69
C LEU A 199 -6.68 15.96 5.83
N MET A 200 -7.24 16.94 5.11
CA MET A 200 -8.24 16.73 4.06
C MET A 200 -7.62 17.10 2.71
N VAL A 201 -7.40 16.09 1.87
CA VAL A 201 -6.55 16.20 0.68
C VAL A 201 -7.40 15.97 -0.57
N ASN A 202 -7.04 16.63 -1.68
CA ASN A 202 -7.71 16.43 -2.95
C ASN A 202 -7.45 15.02 -3.49
N ALA A 203 -8.50 14.35 -3.94
CA ALA A 203 -8.45 13.07 -4.61
C ALA A 203 -9.41 13.07 -5.82
N PRO A 204 -9.20 12.19 -6.82
CA PRO A 204 -10.17 11.93 -7.88
C PRO A 204 -11.56 11.61 -7.34
N CYS A 205 -12.58 12.06 -8.05
CA CYS A 205 -13.98 11.81 -7.67
C CYS A 205 -14.37 10.33 -7.77
N ASN A 206 -13.93 9.61 -8.80
CA ASN A 206 -13.99 8.16 -8.85
C ASN A 206 -12.65 7.55 -8.48
N ILE A 207 -12.42 7.40 -7.18
CA ILE A 207 -11.18 6.85 -6.66
C ILE A 207 -10.95 5.40 -7.10
N GLU A 208 -11.99 4.57 -7.16
CA GLU A 208 -11.88 3.17 -7.60
C GLU A 208 -11.41 3.06 -9.05
N PHE A 209 -11.96 3.89 -9.92
CA PHE A 209 -11.53 3.97 -11.31
C PHE A 209 -10.08 4.46 -11.44
N CYS A 210 -9.69 5.44 -10.62
CA CYS A 210 -8.36 6.04 -10.68
C CYS A 210 -7.27 5.27 -9.94
N MET A 211 -7.61 4.22 -9.19
CA MET A 211 -6.64 3.32 -8.52
C MET A 211 -5.90 2.39 -9.51
N ASN A 212 -6.24 2.37 -10.80
CA ASN A 212 -5.43 1.81 -11.89
C ASN A 212 -4.47 0.65 -11.53
N GLY A 213 -5.01 -0.56 -11.41
CA GLY A 213 -4.22 -1.77 -11.17
C GLY A 213 -3.93 -2.08 -9.70
N TYR A 214 -4.26 -1.17 -8.77
CA TYR A 214 -4.34 -1.51 -7.36
C TYR A 214 -5.64 -2.29 -7.08
N ASP A 215 -5.51 -3.50 -6.53
CA ASP A 215 -6.61 -4.20 -5.88
C ASP A 215 -6.74 -3.69 -4.44
N PRO A 216 -7.87 -3.08 -4.04
CA PRO A 216 -8.07 -2.59 -2.68
C PRO A 216 -8.01 -3.66 -1.59
N GLU A 217 -8.31 -4.92 -1.94
CA GLU A 217 -8.32 -6.07 -1.03
C GLU A 217 -6.96 -6.81 -0.99
N GLU A 218 -6.06 -6.50 -1.93
CA GLU A 218 -4.69 -7.01 -1.94
C GLU A 218 -3.73 -5.99 -1.28
N CYS A 219 -3.04 -6.45 -0.25
CA CYS A 219 -1.99 -5.67 0.41
C CYS A 219 -0.66 -6.08 -0.20
N VAL A 220 0.09 -5.08 -0.66
CA VAL A 220 1.37 -5.26 -1.35
C VAL A 220 2.44 -4.53 -0.55
N ALA A 221 3.51 -5.24 -0.20
CA ALA A 221 4.67 -4.63 0.43
C ALA A 221 5.44 -3.77 -0.58
N SER A 222 6.03 -2.66 -0.10
CA SER A 222 6.70 -1.70 -0.97
C SER A 222 7.85 -2.33 -1.76
N SER A 223 7.90 -2.04 -3.06
CA SER A 223 8.96 -2.50 -3.96
C SER A 223 10.20 -1.58 -3.94
N TYR A 224 10.06 -0.39 -3.36
CA TYR A 224 11.08 0.65 -3.32
C TYR A 224 11.34 1.13 -1.89
N SER A 225 12.48 1.78 -1.68
CA SER A 225 12.82 2.44 -0.42
C SER A 225 13.19 3.89 -0.71
N HIS A 226 12.24 4.81 -0.59
CA HIS A 226 12.49 6.24 -0.82
C HIS A 226 13.50 6.81 0.19
N LYS A 227 13.48 6.30 1.43
CA LYS A 227 14.49 6.63 2.45
C LYS A 227 15.94 6.34 2.02
N ASN A 228 16.16 5.42 1.08
CA ASN A 228 17.49 5.04 0.59
C ASN A 228 17.61 5.24 -0.93
N GLU A 229 16.60 5.82 -1.57
CA GLU A 229 16.43 5.97 -3.02
C GLU A 229 16.93 4.76 -3.84
N LYS A 230 16.40 3.57 -3.51
CA LYS A 230 16.75 2.31 -4.18
C LYS A 230 15.63 1.27 -4.19
N PRO A 231 15.56 0.41 -5.21
CA PRO A 231 14.64 -0.73 -5.23
C PRO A 231 14.97 -1.73 -4.11
N LEU A 232 13.93 -2.38 -3.59
CA LEU A 232 14.08 -3.50 -2.69
C LEU A 232 14.23 -4.81 -3.47
N PRO A 233 14.91 -5.82 -2.90
CA PRO A 233 14.98 -7.14 -3.50
C PRO A 233 13.59 -7.73 -3.75
N PHE A 234 13.40 -8.40 -4.89
CA PHE A 234 12.09 -8.92 -5.33
C PHE A 234 11.41 -9.83 -4.30
N PHE A 235 12.19 -10.59 -3.51
CA PHE A 235 11.64 -11.48 -2.49
C PHE A 235 10.98 -10.72 -1.33
N LYS A 236 11.16 -9.39 -1.23
CA LYS A 236 10.43 -8.52 -0.29
C LYS A 236 9.08 -8.04 -0.82
N TRP A 237 8.79 -8.21 -2.11
CA TRP A 237 7.57 -7.73 -2.77
C TRP A 237 6.42 -8.70 -2.53
N VAL A 238 6.17 -8.94 -1.24
CA VAL A 238 5.19 -9.91 -0.79
C VAL A 238 3.79 -9.33 -0.99
N LYS A 239 2.87 -10.17 -1.43
CA LYS A 239 1.44 -9.86 -1.54
C LYS A 239 0.66 -10.73 -0.56
N VAL A 240 -0.27 -10.14 0.18
CA VAL A 240 -1.18 -10.87 1.06
C VAL A 240 -2.59 -10.30 0.94
N PRO A 241 -3.64 -11.11 1.19
CA PRO A 241 -4.97 -10.58 1.44
C PRO A 241 -4.93 -9.54 2.57
N CYS A 242 -5.50 -8.36 2.37
CA CYS A 242 -5.48 -7.30 3.39
C CYS A 242 -6.15 -7.72 4.71
N LYS A 243 -7.09 -8.68 4.64
CA LYS A 243 -7.72 -9.26 5.83
C LYS A 243 -6.71 -9.84 6.83
N ASP A 244 -5.55 -10.30 6.35
CA ASP A 244 -4.49 -10.88 7.19
C ASP A 244 -3.75 -9.81 8.02
N LEU A 245 -3.99 -8.53 7.73
CA LEU A 245 -3.38 -7.38 8.41
C LEU A 245 -4.37 -6.60 9.30
N LEU A 246 -5.64 -7.03 9.40
CA LEU A 246 -6.70 -6.33 10.14
C LEU A 246 -6.43 -6.21 11.65
N THR A 247 -5.67 -7.16 12.22
CA THR A 247 -5.28 -7.14 13.63
C THR A 247 -4.21 -6.10 13.94
N ARG A 248 -3.50 -5.63 12.91
CA ARG A 248 -2.35 -4.73 13.07
C ARG A 248 -2.65 -3.30 12.62
N TYR A 249 -3.40 -3.16 11.53
CA TYR A 249 -3.66 -1.89 10.92
C TYR A 249 -5.15 -1.64 10.81
N ALA A 250 -5.51 -0.37 10.82
CA ALA A 250 -6.88 0.04 10.61
C ALA A 250 -7.19 0.09 9.12
N PHE A 251 -8.37 -0.40 8.74
CA PHE A 251 -8.86 -0.41 7.36
C PHE A 251 -10.23 0.25 7.29
N VAL A 252 -10.51 0.87 6.17
CA VAL A 252 -11.79 1.52 5.90
C VAL A 252 -12.82 0.46 5.50
N GLN A 253 -13.89 0.38 6.28
CA GLN A 253 -15.09 -0.36 5.94
C GLN A 253 -16.10 0.58 5.30
N ARG A 254 -16.73 0.15 4.21
CA ARG A 254 -17.66 0.98 3.43
C ARG A 254 -19.06 0.40 3.46
N LYS A 255 -20.04 1.26 3.68
CA LYS A 255 -21.46 0.94 3.50
C LYS A 255 -22.12 2.01 2.65
N GLN A 256 -22.68 1.59 1.53
CA GLN A 256 -23.45 2.51 0.69
C GLN A 256 -24.76 2.90 1.38
N LEU A 257 -25.08 4.19 1.35
CA LEU A 257 -26.31 4.77 1.88
C LEU A 257 -27.38 4.83 0.79
N LYS A 258 -28.63 5.07 1.19
CA LYS A 258 -29.79 5.04 0.28
C LYS A 258 -29.73 6.10 -0.82
N ASP A 259 -29.08 7.23 -0.56
CA ASP A 259 -28.86 8.31 -1.52
C ASP A 259 -27.66 8.06 -2.46
N GLY A 260 -26.99 6.92 -2.31
CA GLY A 260 -25.80 6.54 -3.08
C GLY A 260 -24.48 7.10 -2.55
N SER A 261 -24.51 7.91 -1.48
CA SER A 261 -23.31 8.30 -0.73
C SER A 261 -22.74 7.11 0.05
N TRP A 262 -21.54 7.26 0.60
CA TRP A 262 -20.85 6.20 1.33
C TRP A 262 -20.59 6.60 2.76
N ASN A 263 -20.97 5.74 3.70
CA ASN A 263 -20.46 5.79 5.06
C ASN A 263 -19.15 4.99 5.11
N GLU A 264 -18.05 5.69 5.31
CA GLU A 264 -16.70 5.14 5.40
C GLU A 264 -16.22 5.17 6.85
N THR A 265 -16.01 4.00 7.44
CA THR A 265 -15.60 3.84 8.85
C THR A 265 -14.20 3.25 8.90
N LEU A 266 -13.25 3.96 9.51
CA LEU A 266 -11.93 3.41 9.77
C LEU A 266 -11.98 2.52 11.02
N VAL A 267 -11.68 1.23 10.87
CA VAL A 267 -11.80 0.22 11.93
C VAL A 267 -10.47 -0.49 12.13
N LEU A 268 -10.03 -0.60 13.39
CA LEU A 268 -8.91 -1.44 13.82
C LEU A 268 -9.42 -2.74 14.43
N ASN A 269 -8.79 -3.86 14.08
CA ASN A 269 -9.11 -5.19 14.62
C ASN A 269 -10.60 -5.56 14.47
N ASN A 270 -11.23 -5.15 13.36
CA ASN A 270 -12.65 -5.36 13.03
C ASN A 270 -13.69 -4.90 14.06
N THR A 271 -13.26 -4.22 15.13
CA THR A 271 -14.10 -3.97 16.31
C THR A 271 -13.95 -2.54 16.82
N LYS A 272 -12.73 -1.99 16.78
CA LYS A 272 -12.45 -0.65 17.28
C LYS A 272 -12.62 0.37 16.16
N VAL A 273 -13.75 1.07 16.17
CA VAL A 273 -13.97 2.24 15.31
C VAL A 273 -13.02 3.35 15.74
N ILE A 274 -12.21 3.85 14.80
CA ILE A 274 -11.35 5.03 15.01
C ILE A 274 -12.16 6.29 14.70
N HIS A 275 -12.76 6.35 13.50
CA HIS A 275 -13.66 7.42 13.09
C HIS A 275 -14.53 6.98 11.91
N SER A 276 -15.57 7.75 11.63
CA SER A 276 -16.41 7.58 10.43
C SER A 276 -16.58 8.90 9.72
N ILE A 277 -16.75 8.85 8.40
CA ILE A 277 -17.11 9.99 7.56
C ILE A 277 -18.19 9.59 6.56
N ILE A 278 -18.96 10.56 6.10
CA ILE A 278 -19.84 10.39 4.94
C ILE A 278 -19.12 11.01 3.75
N THR A 279 -18.95 10.25 2.67
CA THR A 279 -18.41 10.74 1.41
C THR A 279 -19.48 10.71 0.33
N GLU A 280 -19.45 11.70 -0.55
CA GLU A 280 -20.40 11.78 -1.65
C GLU A 280 -20.29 10.58 -2.60
N LYS A 281 -21.36 10.36 -3.38
CA LYS A 281 -21.37 9.36 -4.45
C LYS A 281 -20.25 9.66 -5.46
N TYR A 282 -19.57 8.61 -5.91
CA TYR A 282 -18.59 8.71 -7.01
C TYR A 282 -19.28 9.14 -8.31
N CYS A 283 -18.62 10.00 -9.07
CA CYS A 283 -18.89 10.22 -10.48
C CYS A 283 -18.27 9.07 -11.33
#